data_AF-A0A0F8VD62-F1
#
_entry.id   AF-A0A0F8VD62-F1
#
_cell.length_a   1.000
_cell.length_b   1.000
_cell.length_c   1.000
_cell.angle_alpha   90.00
_cell.angle_beta   90.00
_cell.angle_gamma   90.00
#
_symmetry.space_group_name_H-M   'P 1'
#
loop_
_entity.id
_entity.type
_entity.pdbx_description
1 polymer ?
#
loop_
_entity_poly.entity_id
_entity_poly.type
_entity_poly.pdbx_seq_one_letter_code
_entity_poly.pdbx_strand_id
1 'polypeptide(L)'
;MSENRSEMFFVGALITSALGGILVLATRLAGFDGSNYYLGVLLYGGIGAFSGVYSILILLAGFLLIYCMIISILVLKFPEKIPDRKYVKYGLYASAGAFILTIINGIIFAVVATDEEWWWWFEAGFYGGVIGGLLTAIFYYMGEKELVLP
;
A
#
# COMPACT_ATOMS: atom_id res chain seq x y z
N MET A 1 -1.69 -31.35 7.42
CA MET A 1 -2.80 -30.37 7.46
C MET A 1 -2.34 -28.91 7.67
N SER A 2 -1.04 -28.60 7.72
CA SER A 2 -0.53 -27.22 7.81
C SER A 2 -0.34 -26.54 6.44
N GLU A 3 -0.02 -27.29 5.38
CA GLU A 3 0.19 -26.73 4.02
C GLU A 3 -0.99 -25.90 3.51
N ASN A 4 -2.22 -26.41 3.63
CA ASN A 4 -3.41 -25.65 3.21
C ASN A 4 -3.58 -24.31 3.94
N ARG A 5 -3.06 -24.16 5.17
CA ARG A 5 -3.22 -22.92 5.93
C ARG A 5 -2.20 -21.85 5.54
N SER A 6 -0.95 -22.23 5.32
CA SER A 6 0.07 -21.26 4.88
C SER A 6 -0.27 -20.70 3.49
N GLU A 7 -0.71 -21.55 2.56
CA GLU A 7 -1.15 -21.15 1.22
C GLU A 7 -2.29 -20.12 1.27
N MET A 8 -3.31 -20.33 2.11
CA MET A 8 -4.42 -19.38 2.27
C MET A 8 -3.93 -17.98 2.68
N PHE A 9 -2.93 -17.89 3.56
CA PHE A 9 -2.37 -16.59 3.94
C PHE A 9 -1.62 -15.93 2.78
N PHE A 10 -0.86 -16.69 1.98
CA PHE A 10 -0.17 -16.12 0.82
C PHE A 10 -1.13 -15.72 -0.31
N VAL A 11 -2.26 -16.41 -0.47
CA VAL A 11 -3.35 -15.96 -1.35
C VAL A 11 -3.96 -14.64 -0.84
N GLY A 12 -4.20 -14.53 0.47
CA GLY A 12 -4.63 -13.29 1.09
C GLY A 12 -3.66 -12.14 0.84
N ALA A 13 -2.38 -12.35 1.11
CA ALA A 13 -1.31 -11.39 0.87
C ALA A 13 -1.22 -10.98 -0.61
N LEU A 14 -1.39 -11.94 -1.54
CA LEU A 14 -1.41 -11.67 -2.97
C LEU A 14 -2.53 -10.70 -3.34
N ILE A 15 -3.76 -10.99 -2.92
CA ILE A 15 -4.95 -10.19 -3.26
C ILE A 15 -4.82 -8.79 -2.66
N THR A 16 -4.46 -8.68 -1.39
CA THR A 16 -4.39 -7.37 -0.71
C THR A 16 -3.24 -6.51 -1.22
N SER A 17 -2.09 -7.11 -1.55
CA SER A 17 -0.96 -6.38 -2.12
C SER A 17 -1.19 -5.97 -3.57
N ALA A 18 -1.83 -6.82 -4.38
CA ALA A 18 -2.20 -6.48 -5.75
C ALA A 18 -3.22 -5.34 -5.78
N LEU A 19 -4.33 -5.46 -5.03
CA LEU A 19 -5.36 -4.41 -4.98
C LEU A 19 -4.81 -3.12 -4.37
N GLY A 20 -4.04 -3.21 -3.28
CA GLY A 20 -3.43 -2.06 -2.66
C GLY A 20 -2.44 -1.35 -3.60
N GLY A 21 -1.55 -2.11 -4.25
CA GLY A 21 -0.58 -1.56 -5.20
C GLY A 21 -1.25 -0.91 -6.41
N ILE A 22 -2.29 -1.53 -6.97
CA ILE A 22 -3.06 -0.97 -8.08
C ILE A 22 -3.76 0.32 -7.64
N LEU A 23 -4.45 0.33 -6.50
CA LEU A 23 -5.15 1.52 -6.03
C LEU A 23 -4.17 2.67 -5.77
N VAL A 24 -3.04 2.41 -5.10
CA VAL A 24 -2.01 3.41 -4.82
C VAL A 24 -1.44 4.02 -6.10
N LEU A 25 -1.17 3.22 -7.13
CA LEU A 25 -0.51 3.67 -8.35
C LEU A 25 -1.49 4.22 -9.39
N ALA A 26 -2.71 3.69 -9.47
CA ALA A 26 -3.66 4.04 -10.53
C ALA A 26 -4.67 5.12 -10.13
N THR A 27 -4.82 5.39 -8.82
CA THR A 27 -5.79 6.39 -8.33
C THR A 27 -5.09 7.51 -7.56
N ARG A 28 -5.82 8.58 -7.27
CA ARG A 28 -5.28 9.66 -6.45
C ARG A 28 -5.24 9.22 -5.00
N LEU A 29 -4.25 9.75 -4.29
CA LEU A 29 -4.15 9.62 -2.85
C LEU A 29 -5.13 10.54 -2.15
N ALA A 30 -5.27 11.77 -2.62
CA ALA A 30 -6.11 12.77 -1.98
C ALA A 30 -6.58 13.84 -2.98
N GLY A 31 -7.70 14.48 -2.66
CA GLY A 31 -8.29 15.59 -3.40
C GLY A 31 -8.36 16.84 -2.53
N PHE A 32 -8.37 18.00 -3.16
CA PHE A 32 -8.55 19.30 -2.49
C PHE A 32 -9.35 20.29 -3.34
N ASP A 33 -10.05 21.18 -2.64
CA ASP A 33 -10.75 22.35 -3.17
C ASP A 33 -10.33 23.60 -2.37
N GLY A 34 -9.60 24.50 -3.04
CA GLY A 34 -9.15 25.78 -2.52
C GLY A 34 -9.91 26.97 -3.12
N SER A 35 -11.11 26.74 -3.65
CA SER A 35 -11.89 27.76 -4.33
C SER A 35 -12.35 28.87 -3.38
N ASN A 36 -12.26 30.12 -3.83
CA ASN A 36 -12.80 31.28 -3.13
C ASN A 36 -14.03 31.80 -3.88
N TYR A 37 -15.21 31.46 -3.34
CA TYR A 37 -16.49 31.83 -3.93
C TYR A 37 -16.67 33.35 -4.08
N TYR A 38 -16.19 34.14 -3.11
CA TYR A 38 -16.34 35.59 -3.11
C TYR A 38 -15.49 36.28 -4.17
N LEU A 39 -14.35 35.68 -4.54
CA LEU A 39 -13.45 36.19 -5.57
C LEU A 39 -13.69 35.54 -6.95
N GLY A 40 -14.63 34.59 -7.05
CA GLY A 40 -14.91 33.84 -8.28
C GLY A 40 -13.75 32.94 -8.73
N VAL A 41 -12.81 32.62 -7.83
CA VAL A 41 -11.64 31.78 -8.14
C VAL A 41 -11.98 30.33 -7.82
N LEU A 42 -11.86 29.45 -8.82
CA LEU A 42 -12.06 28.01 -8.68
C LEU A 42 -10.71 27.30 -8.77
N LEU A 43 -10.34 26.55 -7.72
CA LEU A 43 -9.11 25.76 -7.66
C LEU A 43 -9.43 24.38 -7.10
N TYR A 44 -9.48 23.38 -7.98
CA TYR A 44 -9.69 21.97 -7.61
C TYR A 44 -8.52 21.13 -8.11
N GLY A 45 -8.04 20.23 -7.27
CA GLY A 45 -6.90 19.40 -7.59
C GLY A 45 -6.86 18.08 -6.83
N GLY A 46 -5.84 17.29 -7.12
CA GLY A 46 -5.58 16.07 -6.38
C GLY A 46 -4.15 15.60 -6.57
N ILE A 47 -3.67 14.86 -5.58
CA ILE A 47 -2.32 14.31 -5.54
C ILE A 47 -2.42 12.80 -5.75
N GLY A 48 -1.78 12.29 -6.79
CA GLY A 48 -1.62 10.86 -7.04
C GLY A 48 -0.14 10.49 -7.06
N ALA A 49 0.16 9.21 -7.26
CA ALA A 49 1.54 8.69 -7.24
C ALA A 49 2.51 9.42 -8.19
N PHE A 50 2.00 10.04 -9.27
CA PHE A 50 2.80 10.70 -10.30
C PHE A 50 2.73 12.24 -10.26
N SER A 51 2.22 12.85 -9.19
CA SER A 51 2.08 14.31 -9.05
C SER A 51 3.39 15.05 -8.70
N GLY A 52 4.55 14.50 -9.08
CA GLY A 52 5.87 15.12 -8.85
C GLY A 52 6.57 14.68 -7.55
N VAL A 53 7.54 15.48 -7.11
CA VAL A 53 8.48 15.10 -6.02
C VAL A 53 7.77 14.78 -4.71
N TYR A 54 6.66 15.46 -4.41
CA TYR A 54 5.86 15.24 -3.18
C TYR A 54 5.18 13.86 -3.12
N SER A 55 5.13 13.14 -4.25
CA SER A 55 4.46 11.83 -4.36
C SER A 55 5.43 10.64 -4.26
N ILE A 56 6.73 10.90 -4.01
CA ILE A 56 7.75 9.85 -4.03
C ILE A 56 7.51 8.75 -2.99
N LEU A 57 6.99 9.11 -1.80
CA LEU A 57 6.68 8.14 -0.75
C LEU A 57 5.53 7.20 -1.17
N ILE A 58 4.54 7.72 -1.90
CA ILE A 58 3.39 6.97 -2.43
C ILE A 58 3.87 6.01 -3.52
N LEU A 59 4.70 6.52 -4.43
CA LEU A 59 5.32 5.72 -5.48
C LEU A 59 6.10 4.54 -4.88
N LEU A 60 6.91 4.81 -3.85
CA LEU A 60 7.65 3.78 -3.14
C LEU A 60 6.71 2.77 -2.47
N ALA A 61 5.66 3.23 -1.79
CA ALA A 61 4.67 2.36 -1.16
C ALA A 61 3.97 1.45 -2.18
N GLY A 62 3.57 2.00 -3.34
CA GLY A 62 2.99 1.23 -4.44
C GLY A 62 3.93 0.15 -4.95
N PHE A 63 5.19 0.49 -5.21
CA PHE A 63 6.19 -0.51 -5.63
C PHE A 63 6.48 -1.57 -4.58
N LEU A 64 6.50 -1.23 -3.29
CA LEU A 64 6.64 -2.21 -2.21
C LEU A 64 5.46 -3.20 -2.17
N LEU A 65 4.25 -2.74 -2.46
CA LEU A 65 3.07 -3.62 -2.57
C LEU A 65 3.15 -4.51 -3.82
N ILE A 66 3.61 -4.00 -4.96
CA ILE A 66 3.87 -4.85 -6.14
C ILE A 66 4.97 -5.88 -5.85
N TYR A 67 6.01 -5.50 -5.11
CA TYR A 67 7.04 -6.45 -4.67
C TYR A 67 6.45 -7.55 -3.77
N CYS A 68 5.56 -7.19 -2.85
CA CYS A 68 4.81 -8.14 -2.03
C CYS A 68 3.97 -9.10 -2.89
N MET A 69 3.30 -8.61 -3.94
CA MET A 69 2.55 -9.44 -4.87
C MET A 69 3.46 -10.47 -5.54
N ILE A 70 4.65 -10.06 -6.00
CA ILE A 70 5.63 -10.95 -6.63
C ILE A 70 6.10 -12.04 -5.66
N ILE A 71 6.43 -11.68 -4.41
CA ILE A 71 6.82 -12.68 -3.40
C ILE A 71 5.69 -13.69 -3.18
N SER A 72 4.44 -13.24 -3.06
CA SER A 72 3.30 -14.15 -2.86
C SER A 72 3.13 -15.11 -4.03
N ILE A 73 3.29 -14.65 -5.29
CA ILE A 73 3.27 -15.52 -6.47
C ILE A 73 4.40 -16.55 -6.42
N LEU A 74 5.62 -16.13 -6.05
CA LEU A 74 6.76 -17.03 -5.98
C LEU A 74 6.57 -18.13 -4.93
N VAL A 75 6.03 -17.78 -3.77
CA VAL A 75 5.73 -18.76 -2.70
C VAL A 75 4.65 -19.74 -3.17
N LEU A 76 3.56 -19.26 -3.77
CA LEU A 76 2.45 -20.11 -4.21
C LEU A 76 2.81 -21.02 -5.39
N LYS A 77 3.63 -20.53 -6.33
CA LYS A 77 3.96 -21.28 -7.56
C LYS A 77 5.13 -22.25 -7.37
N PHE A 78 6.03 -21.95 -6.44
CA PHE A 78 7.24 -22.75 -6.21
C PHE A 78 7.41 -23.11 -4.72
N PRO A 79 6.44 -23.83 -4.13
CA PRO A 79 6.46 -24.19 -2.71
C PRO A 79 7.60 -25.15 -2.35
N GLU A 80 8.22 -25.84 -3.30
CA GLU A 80 9.40 -26.69 -3.03
C GLU A 80 10.72 -25.92 -3.10
N LYS A 81 10.71 -24.77 -3.80
CA LYS A 81 11.86 -23.86 -3.88
C LYS A 81 11.67 -22.68 -2.93
N ILE A 82 10.95 -22.88 -1.82
CA ILE A 82 10.56 -21.81 -0.89
C ILE A 82 11.74 -20.87 -0.77
N PRO A 83 11.59 -19.61 -1.19
CA PRO A 83 12.63 -18.65 -0.95
C PRO A 83 12.68 -18.57 0.58
N ASP A 84 13.76 -19.12 1.17
CA ASP A 84 14.16 -19.15 2.58
C ASP A 84 13.33 -18.21 3.47
N ARG A 85 12.88 -18.60 4.66
CA ARG A 85 11.97 -17.82 5.56
C ARG A 85 12.26 -16.31 5.62
N LYS A 86 13.51 -15.91 5.39
CA LYS A 86 13.97 -14.55 5.09
C LYS A 86 13.15 -13.78 4.04
N TYR A 87 12.78 -14.37 2.90
CA TYR A 87 12.04 -13.68 1.83
C TYR A 87 10.60 -13.35 2.24
N VAL A 88 9.97 -14.23 3.01
CA VAL A 88 8.65 -13.96 3.62
C VAL A 88 8.75 -12.80 4.60
N LYS A 89 9.84 -12.72 5.38
CA LYS A 89 10.12 -11.55 6.24
C LYS A 89 10.35 -10.27 5.43
N TYR A 90 10.98 -10.35 4.26
CA TYR A 90 11.11 -9.19 3.38
C TYR A 90 9.76 -8.71 2.87
N GLY A 91 8.85 -9.61 2.51
CA GLY A 91 7.46 -9.26 2.19
C GLY A 91 6.72 -8.60 3.35
N LEU A 92 6.90 -9.12 4.58
CA LEU A 92 6.37 -8.52 5.79
C LEU A 92 6.89 -7.08 6.02
N TYR A 93 8.21 -6.88 5.95
CA TYR A 93 8.79 -5.55 6.15
C TYR A 93 8.44 -4.58 5.02
N ALA A 94 8.36 -5.06 3.77
CA ALA A 94 7.96 -4.26 2.63
C ALA A 94 6.50 -3.78 2.76
N SER A 95 5.58 -4.66 3.14
CA SER A 95 4.16 -4.30 3.34
C SER A 95 3.95 -3.38 4.55
N ALA A 96 4.65 -3.62 5.65
CA ALA A 96 4.67 -2.69 6.79
C ALA A 96 5.26 -1.33 6.40
N GLY A 97 6.33 -1.31 5.61
CA GLY A 97 6.92 -0.10 5.05
C GLY A 97 5.93 0.66 4.17
N ALA A 98 5.22 -0.02 3.27
CA ALA A 98 4.19 0.58 2.41
C ALA A 98 3.05 1.22 3.23
N PHE A 99 2.60 0.53 4.28
CA PHE A 99 1.60 1.04 5.22
C PHE A 99 2.08 2.34 5.90
N ILE A 100 3.29 2.31 6.50
CA ILE A 100 3.86 3.46 7.20
C ILE A 100 4.06 4.65 6.24
N LEU A 101 4.60 4.39 5.05
CA LEU A 101 4.84 5.43 4.04
C LEU A 101 3.54 6.08 3.57
N THR A 102 2.48 5.29 3.40
CA THR A 102 1.15 5.80 3.02
C THR A 102 0.57 6.69 4.12
N ILE A 103 0.68 6.28 5.38
CA ILE A 103 0.23 7.08 6.54
C ILE A 103 1.02 8.40 6.63
N ILE A 104 2.34 8.33 6.56
CA ILE A 104 3.19 9.54 6.61
C ILE A 104 2.82 10.49 5.48
N ASN A 105 2.64 9.99 4.26
CA ASN A 105 2.28 10.84 3.13
C ASN A 105 0.89 11.47 3.30
N GLY A 106 -0.10 10.70 3.80
CA GLY A 106 -1.42 11.24 4.11
C GLY A 106 -1.39 12.32 5.18
N ILE A 107 -0.56 12.17 6.22
CA ILE A 107 -0.37 13.20 7.25
C ILE A 107 0.26 14.46 6.65
N ILE A 108 1.32 14.32 5.84
CA ILE A 108 1.97 15.46 5.18
C ILE A 108 0.96 16.22 4.32
N PHE A 109 0.16 15.50 3.52
CA PHE A 109 -0.89 16.12 2.71
C PHE A 109 -1.93 16.85 3.58
N ALA A 110 -2.42 16.21 4.63
CA ALA A 110 -3.43 16.78 5.52
C ALA A 110 -2.95 18.06 6.20
N VAL A 111 -1.68 18.11 6.64
CA VAL A 111 -1.07 19.30 7.23
C VAL A 111 -1.03 20.43 6.21
N VAL A 112 -0.47 20.18 5.02
CA VAL A 112 -0.38 21.21 3.96
C VAL A 112 -1.77 21.72 3.55
N ALA A 113 -2.72 20.81 3.34
CA ALA A 113 -4.07 21.19 2.93
C ALA A 113 -4.80 21.99 4.02
N THR A 114 -4.52 21.72 5.29
CA THR A 114 -5.09 22.47 6.41
C THR A 114 -4.45 23.86 6.55
N ASP A 115 -3.13 23.96 6.38
CA ASP A 115 -2.41 25.25 6.42
C ASP A 115 -2.83 26.18 5.28
N GLU A 116 -3.15 25.62 4.11
CA GLU A 116 -3.65 26.35 2.94
C GLU A 116 -5.17 26.60 2.97
N GLU A 117 -5.85 26.24 4.08
CA GLU A 117 -7.30 26.34 4.27
C GLU A 117 -8.14 25.65 3.18
N TRP A 118 -7.58 24.61 2.54
CA TRP A 118 -8.29 23.83 1.53
C TRP A 118 -9.31 22.90 2.17
N TRP A 119 -10.45 22.72 1.49
CA TRP A 119 -11.31 21.58 1.76
C TRP A 119 -10.67 20.34 1.15
N TRP A 120 -10.37 19.32 1.96
CA TRP A 120 -9.61 18.16 1.51
C TRP A 120 -10.19 16.83 2.00
N TRP A 121 -9.89 15.77 1.25
CA TRP A 121 -10.26 14.40 1.61
C TRP A 121 -9.26 13.40 1.06
N PHE A 122 -9.19 12.23 1.70
CA PHE A 122 -8.44 11.10 1.16
C PHE A 122 -9.26 10.37 0.08
N GLU A 123 -8.56 9.89 -0.92
CA GLU A 123 -9.11 9.13 -2.05
C GLU A 123 -8.69 7.65 -2.00
N ALA A 124 -9.15 6.87 -2.97
CA ALA A 124 -8.96 5.43 -3.02
C ALA A 124 -7.49 4.98 -2.94
N GLY A 125 -6.54 5.78 -3.42
CA GLY A 125 -5.12 5.46 -3.37
C GLY A 125 -4.58 5.45 -1.94
N PHE A 126 -5.05 6.36 -1.09
CA PHE A 126 -4.70 6.38 0.33
C PHE A 126 -5.24 5.13 1.03
N TYR A 127 -6.54 4.85 0.89
CA TYR A 127 -7.16 3.69 1.51
C TYR A 127 -6.59 2.38 0.99
N GLY A 128 -6.26 2.31 -0.30
CA GLY A 128 -5.58 1.17 -0.92
C GLY A 128 -4.21 0.91 -0.30
N GLY A 129 -3.41 1.95 -0.06
CA GLY A 129 -2.08 1.81 0.57
C GLY A 129 -2.17 1.43 2.04
N VAL A 130 -3.10 2.03 2.80
CA VAL A 130 -3.32 1.74 4.23
C VAL A 130 -3.84 0.31 4.41
N ILE A 131 -4.96 -0.03 3.78
CA ILE A 131 -5.61 -1.34 3.94
C ILE A 131 -4.76 -2.43 3.28
N GLY A 132 -4.28 -2.18 2.06
CA GLY A 132 -3.43 -3.11 1.32
C GLY A 132 -2.12 -3.39 2.06
N GLY A 133 -1.43 -2.38 2.58
CA GLY A 133 -0.21 -2.54 3.37
C GLY A 133 -0.44 -3.31 4.67
N LEU A 134 -1.44 -2.92 5.46
CA LEU A 134 -1.73 -3.54 6.76
C LEU A 134 -2.15 -5.00 6.62
N LEU A 135 -3.12 -5.30 5.75
CA LEU A 135 -3.61 -6.68 5.59
C LEU A 135 -2.53 -7.58 5.00
N THR A 136 -1.76 -7.09 4.02
CA THR A 136 -0.63 -7.85 3.47
C THR A 136 0.40 -8.19 4.54
N ALA A 137 0.70 -7.24 5.44
CA ALA A 137 1.62 -7.48 6.55
C ALA A 137 1.06 -8.54 7.53
N ILE A 138 -0.22 -8.46 7.88
CA ILE A 138 -0.88 -9.46 8.75
C ILE A 138 -0.79 -10.85 8.11
N PHE A 139 -1.11 -10.96 6.82
CA PHE A 139 -1.06 -12.23 6.11
C PHE A 139 0.35 -12.80 6.01
N TYR A 140 1.35 -11.97 5.72
CA TYR A 140 2.74 -12.43 5.75
C TYR A 140 3.18 -12.90 7.13
N TYR A 141 2.80 -12.17 8.18
CA TYR A 141 3.12 -12.55 9.57
C TYR A 141 2.49 -13.91 9.95
N MET A 142 1.23 -14.13 9.57
CA MET A 142 0.55 -15.40 9.82
C MET A 142 1.13 -16.53 8.98
N GLY A 143 1.35 -16.30 7.68
CA GLY A 143 1.97 -17.25 6.77
C GLY A 143 3.38 -17.66 7.20
N GLU A 144 4.17 -16.72 7.74
CA GLU A 144 5.51 -17.00 8.25
C GLU A 144 5.51 -18.00 9.43
N LYS A 145 4.49 -17.94 10.30
CA LYS A 145 4.39 -18.83 11.47
C LYS A 145 3.98 -20.25 11.11
N GLU A 146 3.22 -20.40 10.04
CA GLU A 146 2.67 -21.69 9.59
C GLU A 146 3.59 -22.40 8.58
N LEU A 147 4.69 -21.76 8.16
CA LEU A 147 5.71 -22.42 7.35
C LEU A 147 6.40 -23.52 8.14
N VAL A 148 6.10 -24.77 7.76
CA VAL A 148 6.87 -25.94 8.17
C VAL A 148 8.07 -26.03 7.24
N LEU A 149 9.25 -25.70 7.75
CA LEU A 149 10.49 -25.92 7.01
C LEU A 149 10.79 -27.43 6.97
N PRO A 150 11.22 -27.97 5.83
CA PRO A 150 11.69 -29.36 5.74
C PRO A 150 12.92 -29.60 6.59
#